data_AF-A0A949IPV2-F1
#
_entry.id   AF-A0A949IPV2-F1
#
_cell.length_a   1.000
_cell.length_b   1.000
_cell.length_c   1.000
_cell.angle_alpha   90.00
_cell.angle_beta   90.00
_cell.angle_gamma   90.00
#
_symmetry.space_group_name_H-M   'P 1'
#
loop_
_entity.id
_entity.type
_entity.pdbx_description
1 polymer ?
#
loop_
_entity_poly.entity_id
_entity_poly.type
_entity_poly.pdbx_seq_one_letter_code
_entity_poly.pdbx_strand_id
1 'polypeptide(L)'
;MQDIPMTSMSDAMVMAPQWLTMGLGAAFLCGAVYYLFRLCNPAYLTRLYGYADAENEFWHGTCLLAMVTMLTPALAPIPDAVWVWVLPVGCVWYLLRSVTWGRRKPHNKLWYDLAHAAMFFGMWWMYAQPLSNEPAAVHWAFVAYWGWFGSYYVVRLIGDLWKASWLAFWQDVFHLGMAVCMIVMTIWPTYLMVM
;
A
#
# COMPACT_ATOMS: atom_id res chain seq x y z
N MET A 1 17.87 30.97 43.52
CA MET A 1 17.71 29.81 42.62
C MET A 1 16.59 30.17 41.68
N GLN A 2 16.91 30.44 40.41
CA GLN A 2 15.91 30.67 39.38
C GLN A 2 15.56 29.29 38.80
N ASP A 3 14.30 28.91 38.90
CA ASP A 3 13.77 27.73 38.24
C ASP A 3 13.89 27.94 36.74
N ILE A 4 14.82 27.22 36.10
CA ILE A 4 14.89 27.14 34.65
C ILE A 4 13.64 26.36 34.25
N PRO A 5 12.65 26.96 33.56
CA PRO A 5 11.56 26.17 33.00
C PRO A 5 12.22 25.17 32.06
N MET A 6 12.07 23.87 32.37
CA MET A 6 12.22 22.83 31.36
C MET A 6 11.14 23.11 30.33
N THR A 7 11.45 23.97 29.36
CA THR A 7 10.78 24.00 28.08
C THR A 7 10.86 22.56 27.62
N SER A 8 9.74 21.85 27.74
CA SER A 8 9.49 20.58 27.08
C SER A 8 10.11 20.74 25.70
N MET A 9 11.11 19.93 25.37
CA MET A 9 11.55 19.81 23.99
C MET A 9 10.28 19.41 23.25
N SER A 10 9.61 20.41 22.68
CA SER A 10 8.42 20.25 21.90
C SER A 10 8.85 19.28 20.83
N ASP A 11 8.30 18.07 20.86
CA ASP A 11 8.56 17.02 19.89
C ASP A 11 8.35 17.63 18.52
N ALA A 12 9.44 18.09 17.90
CA ALA A 12 9.39 18.65 16.58
C ALA A 12 9.01 17.46 15.71
N MET A 13 7.74 17.44 15.28
CA MET A 13 7.24 16.40 14.41
C MET A 13 8.16 16.35 13.20
N VAL A 14 8.94 15.27 13.11
CA VAL A 14 9.83 15.06 11.97
C VAL A 14 8.92 14.74 10.80
N MET A 15 8.83 15.67 9.85
CA MET A 15 8.05 15.53 8.62
C MET A 15 9.02 15.39 7.45
N ALA A 16 8.68 14.54 6.48
CA ALA A 16 9.41 14.46 5.23
C ALA A 16 9.32 15.78 4.46
N PRO A 17 10.36 16.13 3.69
CA PRO A 17 10.30 17.32 2.84
C PRO A 17 9.22 17.13 1.76
N GLN A 18 8.51 18.21 1.42
CA GLN A 18 7.36 18.17 0.51
C GLN A 18 7.66 17.55 -0.87
N TRP A 19 8.86 17.74 -1.40
CA TRP A 19 9.25 17.15 -2.69
C TRP A 19 9.24 15.62 -2.65
N LEU A 20 9.54 15.02 -1.49
CA LEU A 20 9.55 13.57 -1.31
C LEU A 20 8.13 13.03 -1.30
N THR A 21 7.25 13.61 -0.48
CA THR A 21 5.85 13.19 -0.40
C THR A 21 5.13 13.40 -1.74
N MET A 22 5.33 14.56 -2.38
CA MET A 22 4.80 14.86 -3.72
C MET A 22 5.34 13.89 -4.78
N GLY A 23 6.64 13.58 -4.76
CA GLY A 23 7.25 12.65 -5.71
C GLY A 23 6.72 11.22 -5.56
N LEU A 24 6.58 10.75 -4.33
CA LEU A 24 5.98 9.44 -4.03
C LEU A 24 4.50 9.42 -4.39
N GLY A 25 3.74 10.45 -4.03
CA GLY A 25 2.33 10.60 -4.40
C GLY A 25 2.12 10.58 -5.91
N ALA A 26 2.94 11.31 -6.68
CA ALA A 26 2.92 11.27 -8.14
C ALA A 26 3.27 9.88 -8.70
N ALA A 27 4.26 9.19 -8.12
CA ALA A 27 4.62 7.83 -8.52
C ALA A 27 3.46 6.85 -8.27
N PHE A 28 2.81 6.90 -7.11
CA PHE A 28 1.63 6.08 -6.82
C PHE A 28 0.44 6.44 -7.68
N LEU A 29 0.28 7.71 -8.09
CA LEU A 29 -0.77 8.13 -9.03
C LEU A 29 -0.53 7.52 -10.42
N CYS A 30 0.71 7.53 -10.90
CA CYS A 30 1.10 6.79 -12.10
C CYS A 30 0.80 5.29 -11.95
N GLY A 31 1.03 4.72 -10.77
CA GLY A 31 0.66 3.35 -10.45
C GLY A 31 -0.85 3.08 -10.51
N ALA A 32 -1.67 3.98 -9.95
CA ALA A 32 -3.13 3.86 -10.02
C ALA A 32 -3.62 3.92 -11.48
N VAL A 33 -3.07 4.84 -12.29
CA VAL A 33 -3.35 4.92 -13.74
C VAL A 33 -2.88 3.65 -14.47
N TYR A 34 -1.72 3.12 -14.09
CA TYR A 34 -1.20 1.87 -14.63
C TYR A 34 -2.14 0.69 -14.37
N TYR A 35 -2.71 0.56 -13.17
CA TYR A 35 -3.70 -0.49 -12.88
C TYR A 35 -5.05 -0.23 -13.54
N LEU A 36 -5.46 1.03 -13.70
CA LEU A 36 -6.64 1.37 -14.50
C LEU A 36 -6.46 0.97 -15.97
N PHE A 37 -5.29 1.22 -16.56
CA PHE A 37 -4.94 0.74 -17.89
C PHE A 37 -5.07 -0.77 -17.99
N ARG A 38 -4.51 -1.51 -17.02
CA ARG A 38 -4.59 -2.98 -16.95
C ARG A 38 -6.04 -3.47 -16.84
N LEU A 39 -6.84 -2.84 -15.99
CA LEU A 39 -8.26 -3.12 -15.81
C LEU A 39 -9.07 -2.90 -17.10
N CYS A 40 -8.79 -1.82 -17.84
CA CYS A 40 -9.46 -1.50 -19.10
C CYS A 40 -8.95 -2.32 -20.30
N ASN A 41 -7.81 -3.00 -20.17
CA ASN A 41 -7.19 -3.77 -21.26
C ASN A 41 -6.95 -5.25 -20.88
N PRO A 42 -7.97 -6.00 -20.44
CA PRO A 42 -7.80 -7.38 -19.95
C PRO A 42 -7.32 -8.35 -21.04
N ALA A 43 -7.61 -8.07 -22.32
CA ALA A 43 -7.10 -8.83 -23.45
C ALA A 43 -5.57 -8.77 -23.55
N TYR A 44 -4.96 -7.63 -23.20
CA TYR A 44 -3.51 -7.47 -23.21
C TYR A 44 -2.87 -8.30 -22.08
N LEU A 45 -3.47 -8.29 -20.89
CA LEU A 45 -3.03 -9.12 -19.75
C LEU A 45 -3.14 -10.62 -20.05
N THR A 46 -4.24 -11.04 -20.65
CA THR A 46 -4.47 -12.46 -20.95
C THR A 46 -3.46 -12.98 -21.97
N ARG A 47 -3.05 -12.17 -22.95
CA ARG A 47 -1.98 -12.55 -23.90
C ARG A 47 -0.62 -12.72 -23.22
N LEU A 48 -0.33 -11.91 -22.20
CA LEU A 48 0.96 -11.92 -21.53
C LEU A 48 1.05 -12.98 -20.41
N TYR A 49 0.00 -13.10 -19.60
CA TYR A 49 -0.03 -13.92 -18.40
C TYR A 49 -0.88 -15.19 -18.54
N GLY A 50 -1.64 -15.34 -19.64
CA GLY A 50 -2.56 -16.46 -19.84
C GLY A 50 -3.89 -16.33 -19.09
N TYR A 51 -4.06 -15.28 -18.28
CA TYR A 51 -5.31 -14.97 -17.58
C TYR A 51 -5.40 -13.46 -17.28
N ALA A 52 -6.60 -13.00 -16.92
CA ALA A 52 -6.82 -11.65 -16.39
C ALA A 52 -7.70 -11.76 -15.15
N ASP A 53 -7.42 -10.90 -14.16
CA ASP A 53 -8.15 -10.87 -12.90
C ASP A 53 -8.57 -9.44 -12.58
N ALA A 54 -9.71 -9.02 -13.13
CA ALA A 54 -10.19 -7.64 -13.01
C ALA A 54 -10.37 -7.18 -11.56
N GLU A 55 -10.83 -8.06 -10.66
CA GLU A 55 -10.93 -7.74 -9.23
C GLU A 55 -9.55 -7.40 -8.65
N ASN A 56 -8.53 -8.17 -9.03
CA ASN A 56 -7.17 -7.94 -8.60
C ASN A 56 -6.68 -6.58 -9.10
N GLU A 57 -6.84 -6.30 -10.40
CA GLU A 57 -6.42 -5.01 -10.98
C GLU A 57 -7.12 -3.81 -10.31
N PHE A 58 -8.43 -3.91 -10.09
CA PHE A 58 -9.23 -2.87 -9.45
C PHE A 58 -8.74 -2.55 -8.03
N TRP A 59 -8.55 -3.59 -7.21
CA TRP A 59 -8.15 -3.43 -5.82
C TRP A 59 -6.71 -2.91 -5.69
N HIS A 60 -5.80 -3.31 -6.57
CA HIS A 60 -4.46 -2.73 -6.61
C HIS A 60 -4.48 -1.23 -6.95
N GLY A 61 -5.24 -0.85 -7.97
CA GLY A 61 -5.44 0.57 -8.31
C GLY A 61 -6.03 1.36 -7.14
N THR A 62 -6.97 0.75 -6.40
CA THR A 62 -7.58 1.33 -5.20
C THR A 62 -6.55 1.58 -4.09
N CYS A 63 -5.68 0.61 -3.81
CA CYS A 63 -4.60 0.79 -2.83
C CYS A 63 -3.61 1.87 -3.25
N LEU A 64 -3.22 1.92 -4.52
CA LEU A 64 -2.30 2.96 -4.97
C LEU A 64 -2.95 4.34 -4.88
N LEU A 65 -4.22 4.48 -5.22
CA LEU A 65 -4.95 5.73 -5.08
C LEU A 65 -5.08 6.17 -3.61
N ALA A 66 -5.32 5.23 -2.69
CA ALA A 66 -5.25 5.50 -1.26
C ALA A 66 -3.85 6.02 -0.87
N MET A 67 -2.76 5.36 -1.30
CA MET A 67 -1.40 5.87 -1.07
C MET A 67 -1.21 7.31 -1.57
N VAL A 68 -1.74 7.67 -2.75
CA VAL A 68 -1.69 9.07 -3.25
C VAL A 68 -2.36 10.01 -2.27
N THR A 69 -3.58 9.70 -1.83
CA THR A 69 -4.36 10.58 -0.95
C THR A 69 -3.70 10.74 0.42
N MET A 70 -3.08 9.69 0.96
CA MET A 70 -2.39 9.72 2.26
C MET A 70 -1.07 10.50 2.20
N LEU A 71 -0.33 10.40 1.08
CA LEU A 71 0.96 11.05 0.93
C LEU A 71 0.84 12.48 0.41
N THR A 72 -0.12 12.76 -0.45
CA THR A 72 -0.28 14.06 -1.13
C THR A 72 -1.74 14.26 -1.58
N PRO A 73 -2.64 14.68 -0.68
CA PRO A 73 -4.05 14.95 -0.99
C PRO A 73 -4.25 15.94 -2.15
N ALA A 74 -3.30 16.86 -2.37
CA ALA A 74 -3.36 17.81 -3.48
C ALA A 74 -3.40 17.15 -4.88
N LEU A 75 -2.85 15.94 -5.03
CA LEU A 75 -2.88 15.18 -6.30
C LEU A 75 -4.18 14.39 -6.47
N ALA A 76 -4.82 13.99 -5.37
CA ALA A 76 -6.08 13.26 -5.35
C ALA A 76 -6.86 13.67 -4.08
N PRO A 77 -7.73 14.69 -4.15
CA PRO A 77 -8.39 15.25 -2.96
C PRO A 77 -9.61 14.41 -2.56
N ILE A 78 -9.39 13.13 -2.25
CA ILE A 78 -10.41 12.20 -1.80
C ILE A 78 -10.41 12.22 -0.26
N PRO A 79 -11.54 12.52 0.41
CA PRO A 79 -11.59 12.59 1.87
C PRO A 79 -11.21 11.25 2.53
N ASP A 80 -10.45 11.30 3.62
CA ASP A 80 -10.02 10.12 4.40
C ASP A 80 -11.19 9.22 4.82
N ALA A 81 -12.34 9.82 5.11
CA ALA A 81 -13.56 9.10 5.44
C ALA A 81 -13.97 8.07 4.37
N VAL A 82 -13.66 8.31 3.08
CA VAL A 82 -13.91 7.33 2.00
C VAL A 82 -13.06 6.08 2.21
N TRP A 83 -11.79 6.24 2.54
CA TRP A 83 -10.84 5.13 2.71
C TRP A 83 -11.11 4.31 3.97
N VAL A 84 -11.61 4.95 5.03
CA VAL A 84 -12.09 4.27 6.24
C VAL A 84 -13.19 3.24 5.92
N TRP A 85 -13.98 3.44 4.86
CA TRP A 85 -15.00 2.49 4.41
C TRP A 85 -14.55 1.57 3.28
N VAL A 86 -13.81 2.08 2.29
CA VAL A 86 -13.43 1.32 1.10
C VAL A 86 -12.37 0.25 1.41
N LEU A 87 -11.38 0.55 2.24
CA LEU A 87 -10.28 -0.38 2.50
C LEU A 87 -10.73 -1.63 3.29
N PRO A 88 -11.62 -1.55 4.31
CA PRO A 88 -12.20 -2.73 4.94
C PRO A 88 -13.01 -3.59 3.98
N VAL A 89 -13.72 -2.99 3.02
CA VAL A 89 -14.43 -3.74 1.97
C VAL A 89 -13.43 -4.55 1.14
N GLY A 90 -12.30 -3.96 0.75
CA GLY A 90 -11.22 -4.67 0.07
C GLY A 90 -10.63 -5.81 0.92
N CYS A 91 -10.40 -5.57 2.21
CA CYS A 91 -9.94 -6.60 3.14
C CYS A 91 -10.90 -7.79 3.20
N VAL A 92 -12.19 -7.53 3.46
CA VAL A 92 -13.23 -8.57 3.52
C VAL A 92 -13.37 -9.29 2.17
N TRP A 93 -13.28 -8.56 1.06
CA TRP A 93 -13.32 -9.13 -0.28
C TRP A 93 -12.23 -10.19 -0.47
N TYR A 94 -10.98 -9.87 -0.13
CA TYR A 94 -9.87 -10.82 -0.25
C TYR A 94 -9.94 -11.96 0.76
N LEU A 95 -10.42 -11.72 1.99
CA LEU A 95 -10.67 -12.79 2.96
C LEU A 95 -11.68 -13.80 2.41
N LEU A 96 -12.82 -13.34 1.90
CA LEU A 96 -13.83 -14.19 1.28
C LEU A 96 -13.29 -14.90 0.05
N ARG A 97 -12.63 -14.16 -0.85
CA ARG A 97 -12.04 -14.71 -2.07
C ARG A 97 -11.02 -15.82 -1.77
N SER A 98 -10.20 -15.67 -0.73
CA SER A 98 -9.20 -16.66 -0.31
C SER A 98 -9.80 -18.04 0.03
N VAL A 99 -11.04 -18.07 0.52
CA VAL A 99 -11.73 -19.30 0.95
C VAL A 99 -12.81 -19.78 -0.03
N THR A 100 -13.17 -18.97 -1.03
CA THR A 100 -14.26 -19.27 -1.97
C THR A 100 -13.76 -19.43 -3.41
N TRP A 101 -13.94 -18.42 -4.28
CA TRP A 101 -13.65 -18.50 -5.72
C TRP A 101 -12.19 -18.23 -6.06
N GLY A 102 -11.43 -17.55 -5.20
CA GLY A 102 -10.02 -17.21 -5.43
C GLY A 102 -9.16 -18.45 -5.68
N ARG A 103 -9.43 -19.56 -4.97
CA ARG A 103 -8.71 -20.83 -5.13
C ARG A 103 -8.87 -21.48 -6.50
N ARG A 104 -9.87 -21.05 -7.28
CA ARG A 104 -10.14 -21.55 -8.63
C ARG A 104 -9.47 -20.67 -9.70
N LYS A 105 -8.91 -19.52 -9.33
CA LYS A 105 -8.25 -18.62 -10.28
C LYS A 105 -6.87 -19.16 -10.67
N PRO A 106 -6.46 -19.07 -11.95
CA PRO A 106 -5.14 -19.50 -12.39
C PRO A 106 -4.03 -18.80 -11.60
N HIS A 107 -3.01 -19.56 -11.19
CA HIS A 107 -1.82 -19.07 -10.48
C HIS A 107 -2.08 -18.39 -9.12
N ASN A 108 -3.33 -18.32 -8.65
CA ASN A 108 -3.65 -17.71 -7.38
C ASN A 108 -3.38 -18.68 -6.23
N LYS A 109 -2.46 -18.31 -5.34
CA LYS A 109 -2.17 -19.06 -4.11
C LYS A 109 -3.01 -18.47 -2.97
N LEU A 110 -3.46 -19.32 -2.05
CA LEU A 110 -4.23 -18.88 -0.87
C LEU A 110 -3.57 -17.68 -0.17
N TRP A 111 -2.25 -17.75 0.02
CA TRP A 111 -1.52 -16.71 0.72
C TRP A 111 -1.46 -15.38 -0.06
N TYR A 112 -1.63 -15.37 -1.39
CA TYR A 112 -1.73 -14.12 -2.14
C TYR A 112 -2.97 -13.34 -1.72
N ASP A 113 -4.15 -13.96 -1.69
CA ASP A 113 -5.36 -13.28 -1.25
C ASP A 113 -5.24 -12.83 0.22
N LEU A 114 -4.66 -13.66 1.10
CA LEU A 114 -4.41 -13.26 2.49
C LEU A 114 -3.43 -12.10 2.63
N ALA A 115 -2.40 -12.05 1.78
CA ALA A 115 -1.46 -10.93 1.73
C ALA A 115 -2.16 -9.64 1.31
N HIS A 116 -3.04 -9.68 0.31
CA HIS A 116 -3.83 -8.51 -0.08
C HIS A 116 -4.80 -8.10 1.04
N ALA A 117 -5.47 -9.04 1.70
CA ALA A 117 -6.33 -8.73 2.85
C ALA A 117 -5.56 -7.98 3.95
N ALA A 118 -4.37 -8.48 4.32
CA ALA A 118 -3.49 -7.83 5.29
C ALA A 118 -3.00 -6.44 4.80
N MET A 119 -2.74 -6.28 3.51
CA MET A 119 -2.37 -4.99 2.90
C MET A 119 -3.50 -3.97 3.08
N PHE A 120 -4.72 -4.33 2.68
CA PHE A 120 -5.91 -3.49 2.84
C PHE A 120 -6.16 -3.13 4.30
N PHE A 121 -6.03 -4.10 5.20
CA PHE A 121 -6.23 -3.89 6.62
C PHE A 121 -5.18 -2.95 7.22
N GLY A 122 -3.90 -3.13 6.89
CA GLY A 122 -2.83 -2.25 7.36
C GLY A 122 -2.93 -0.84 6.81
N MET A 123 -3.35 -0.69 5.56
CA MET A 123 -3.65 0.63 4.99
C MET A 123 -4.85 1.29 5.66
N TRP A 124 -5.94 0.55 5.86
CA TRP A 124 -7.12 1.04 6.57
C TRP A 124 -6.75 1.53 7.97
N TRP A 125 -5.89 0.78 8.66
CA TRP A 125 -5.44 1.14 10.01
C TRP A 125 -4.82 2.53 10.04
N MET A 126 -3.99 2.87 9.05
CA MET A 126 -3.37 4.21 8.97
C MET A 126 -4.39 5.34 8.81
N TYR A 127 -5.51 5.10 8.13
CA TYR A 127 -6.59 6.09 8.03
C TYR A 127 -7.47 6.16 9.28
N ALA A 128 -7.72 5.03 9.93
CA ALA A 128 -8.67 4.95 11.03
C ALA A 128 -8.07 5.34 12.39
N GLN A 129 -6.81 4.96 12.63
CA GLN A 129 -6.08 5.13 13.89
C GLN A 129 -4.59 5.32 13.57
N PRO A 130 -4.06 6.55 13.47
CA PRO A 130 -2.61 6.73 13.42
C PRO A 130 -2.02 6.08 14.69
N LEU A 131 -1.07 5.15 14.52
CA LEU A 131 -0.63 4.09 15.45
C LEU A 131 -0.15 4.51 16.87
N SER A 132 -0.37 5.74 17.32
CA SER A 132 0.19 6.31 18.54
C SER A 132 -0.34 5.70 19.84
N ASN A 133 -1.47 4.97 19.83
CA ASN A 133 -2.09 4.39 21.02
C ASN A 133 -2.33 2.87 20.94
N GLU A 134 -1.72 2.19 19.96
CA GLU A 134 -1.97 0.77 19.73
C GLU A 134 -1.21 -0.16 20.69
N PRO A 135 -1.75 -1.36 20.99
CA PRO A 135 -0.96 -2.41 21.62
C PRO A 135 0.31 -2.66 20.81
N ALA A 136 1.47 -2.61 21.47
CA ALA A 136 2.77 -2.76 20.81
C ALA A 136 2.86 -4.01 19.91
N ALA A 137 2.13 -5.09 20.26
CA ALA A 137 2.03 -6.30 19.46
C ALA A 137 1.44 -6.07 18.05
N VAL A 138 0.39 -5.25 17.92
CA VAL A 138 -0.26 -4.94 16.63
C VAL A 138 0.69 -4.13 15.76
N HIS A 139 1.33 -3.12 16.35
CA HIS A 139 2.32 -2.29 15.67
C HIS A 139 3.46 -3.15 15.08
N TRP A 140 4.11 -3.98 15.90
CA TRP A 140 5.20 -4.82 15.43
C TRP A 140 4.77 -5.92 14.45
N ALA A 141 3.54 -6.42 14.57
CA ALA A 141 2.97 -7.35 13.58
C ALA A 141 2.88 -6.70 12.19
N PHE A 142 2.46 -5.44 12.10
CA PHE A 142 2.43 -4.73 10.82
C PHE A 142 3.83 -4.39 10.30
N VAL A 143 4.78 -3.98 11.16
CA VAL A 143 6.18 -3.80 10.75
C VAL A 143 6.74 -5.08 10.13
N ALA A 144 6.52 -6.23 10.79
CA ALA A 144 6.95 -7.53 10.30
C ALA A 144 6.27 -7.91 8.97
N TYR A 145 4.95 -7.67 8.86
CA TYR A 145 4.20 -7.91 7.65
C TYR A 145 4.73 -7.08 6.46
N TRP A 146 4.92 -5.77 6.63
CA TRP A 146 5.44 -4.91 5.56
C TRP A 146 6.89 -5.26 5.19
N GLY A 147 7.71 -5.64 6.17
CA GLY A 147 9.06 -6.15 5.93
C GLY A 147 9.07 -7.44 5.11
N TRP A 148 8.24 -8.41 5.47
CA TRP A 148 8.07 -9.65 4.70
C TRP A 148 7.54 -9.38 3.28
N PHE A 149 6.49 -8.57 3.17
CA PHE A 149 5.86 -8.21 1.91
C PHE A 149 6.86 -7.49 1.00
N GLY A 150 7.56 -6.47 1.49
CA GLY A 150 8.61 -5.78 0.75
C GLY A 150 9.75 -6.72 0.31
N SER A 151 10.23 -7.59 1.21
CA SER A 151 11.28 -8.57 0.88
C SER A 151 10.86 -9.52 -0.24
N TYR A 152 9.59 -9.94 -0.25
CA TYR A 152 9.04 -10.74 -1.34
C TYR A 152 9.14 -10.01 -2.69
N TYR A 153 8.81 -8.72 -2.74
CA TYR A 153 8.89 -7.93 -3.96
C TYR A 153 10.33 -7.57 -4.39
N VAL A 154 11.29 -7.51 -3.48
CA VAL A 154 12.72 -7.41 -3.85
C VAL A 154 13.15 -8.64 -4.67
N VAL A 155 12.86 -9.84 -4.18
CA VAL A 155 13.21 -11.09 -4.87
C VAL A 155 12.52 -11.17 -6.24
N ARG A 156 11.25 -10.76 -6.30
CA ARG A 156 10.48 -10.69 -7.54
C ARG A 156 11.07 -9.72 -8.54
N LEU A 157 11.41 -8.50 -8.12
CA LEU A 157 12.00 -7.47 -8.97
C LEU A 157 13.34 -7.93 -9.56
N ILE A 158 14.18 -8.59 -8.76
CA ILE A 158 15.41 -9.23 -9.25
C ILE A 158 15.08 -10.25 -10.34
N GLY A 159 14.06 -11.08 -10.13
CA GLY A 159 13.55 -12.04 -11.12
C GLY A 159 13.09 -11.39 -12.42
N ASP A 160 12.40 -10.25 -12.34
CA ASP A 160 11.91 -9.51 -13.49
C ASP A 160 13.02 -8.89 -14.34
N LEU A 161 14.19 -8.58 -13.74
CA LEU A 161 15.37 -8.17 -14.52
C LEU A 161 15.85 -9.26 -15.48
N TRP A 162 15.56 -10.53 -15.19
CA TRP A 162 15.92 -11.67 -16.05
C TRP A 162 14.83 -12.04 -17.06
N LYS A 163 13.60 -11.54 -16.88
CA LYS A 163 12.45 -11.80 -17.75
C LYS A 163 11.77 -10.47 -18.07
N ALA A 164 12.15 -9.86 -19.19
CA ALA A 164 11.70 -8.54 -19.59
C ALA A 164 10.19 -8.49 -19.86
N SER A 165 9.40 -8.24 -18.82
CA SER A 165 8.01 -7.83 -18.91
C SER A 165 7.85 -6.52 -18.15
N TRP A 166 7.69 -5.42 -18.88
CA TRP A 166 7.48 -4.11 -18.28
C TRP A 166 6.24 -4.11 -17.37
N LEU A 167 5.20 -4.88 -17.71
CA LEU A 167 4.02 -5.04 -16.87
C LEU A 167 4.39 -5.70 -15.53
N ALA A 168 5.11 -6.82 -15.53
CA ALA A 168 5.47 -7.49 -14.27
C ALA A 168 6.34 -6.57 -13.40
N PHE A 169 7.34 -5.95 -14.03
CA PHE A 169 8.31 -5.09 -13.39
C PHE A 169 7.64 -3.93 -12.65
N TRP A 170 6.79 -3.14 -13.31
CA TRP A 170 6.18 -1.97 -12.67
C TRP A 170 5.19 -2.36 -11.58
N GLN A 171 4.46 -3.46 -11.75
CA GLN A 171 3.65 -4.01 -10.67
C GLN A 171 4.51 -4.27 -9.42
N ASP A 172 5.66 -4.92 -9.58
CA ASP A 172 6.51 -5.29 -8.45
C ASP A 172 7.23 -4.07 -7.84
N VAL A 173 7.56 -3.04 -8.65
CA VAL A 173 8.04 -1.73 -8.17
C VAL A 173 6.99 -1.03 -7.29
N PHE A 174 5.73 -0.97 -7.71
CA PHE A 174 4.69 -0.27 -6.95
C PHE A 174 4.40 -0.96 -5.61
N HIS A 175 4.41 -2.29 -5.58
CA HIS A 175 4.28 -3.03 -4.33
C HIS A 175 5.44 -2.83 -3.38
N LEU A 176 6.68 -2.87 -3.89
CA LEU A 176 7.87 -2.60 -3.08
C LEU A 176 7.83 -1.16 -2.53
N GLY A 177 7.52 -0.19 -3.38
CA GLY A 177 7.38 1.22 -2.98
C GLY A 177 6.32 1.39 -1.91
N MET A 178 5.16 0.73 -2.05
CA MET A 178 4.10 0.73 -1.05
C MET A 178 4.59 0.12 0.26
N ALA A 179 5.23 -1.06 0.23
CA ALA A 179 5.77 -1.72 1.42
C ALA A 179 6.74 -0.81 2.19
N VAL A 180 7.63 -0.11 1.46
CA VAL A 180 8.61 0.83 2.03
C VAL A 180 7.91 2.04 2.65
N CYS A 181 6.92 2.62 1.98
CA CYS A 181 6.18 3.74 2.56
C CYS A 181 5.39 3.30 3.79
N MET A 182 4.73 2.13 3.72
CA MET A 182 3.92 1.59 4.80
C MET A 182 4.77 1.20 6.01
N ILE A 183 5.96 0.63 5.85
CA ILE A 183 6.85 0.35 7.00
C ILE A 183 7.31 1.64 7.66
N VAL A 184 7.66 2.67 6.87
CA VAL A 184 8.05 4.00 7.39
C VAL A 184 6.89 4.65 8.13
N MET A 185 5.67 4.63 7.58
CA MET A 185 4.47 5.15 8.24
C MET A 185 4.01 4.27 9.41
N THR A 186 4.42 3.00 9.45
CA THR A 186 4.16 2.17 10.63
C THR A 186 5.04 2.62 11.79
N ILE A 187 6.35 2.80 11.56
CA ILE A 187 7.32 3.19 12.60
C ILE A 187 7.19 4.68 12.97
N TRP A 188 6.98 5.54 11.98
CA TRP A 188 6.82 7.00 12.10
C TRP A 188 5.60 7.47 11.29
N PRO A 189 4.37 7.31 11.83
CA PRO A 189 3.13 7.64 11.09
C PRO A 189 3.13 9.03 10.49
N THR A 190 3.60 10.02 11.23
CA THR A 190 3.57 11.42 10.79
C THR A 190 4.64 11.75 9.76
N TYR A 191 5.67 10.91 9.55
CA TYR A 191 6.81 11.30 8.70
C TYR A 191 6.40 11.47 7.23
N LEU A 192 5.60 10.55 6.68
CA LEU A 192 5.16 10.62 5.28
C LEU A 192 3.68 11.00 5.11
N MET A 193 2.85 10.85 6.15
CA MET A 193 1.43 11.13 6.06
C MET A 193 1.18 12.64 6.04
N VAL A 194 0.55 13.11 4.97
CA VAL A 194 0.09 14.49 4.82
C VAL A 194 -1.44 14.42 4.83
N MET A 195 -2.02 14.30 6.04
CA MET A 195 -3.48 14.34 6.25
C MET A 195 -3.95 15.77 6.53
#